data_AF-A0AAW0ESH6-F1
#
_entry.id   AF-A0AAW0ESH6-F1
#
_cell.length_a   1.000
_cell.length_b   1.000
_cell.length_c   1.000
_cell.angle_alpha   90.00
_cell.angle_beta   90.00
_cell.angle_gamma   90.00
#
_symmetry.space_group_name_H-M   'P 1'
#
loop_
_entity.id
_entity.type
_entity.pdbx_description
1 polymer ?
#
loop_
_entity_poly.entity_id
_entity_poly.type
_entity_poly.pdbx_seq_one_letter_code
_entity_poly.pdbx_strand_id
1 'polypeptide(L)'
;MAQSTTSAAAASPGLIRILAEVESDVRRRGVGGVTATTSQVPAPSLLTWEDWAAVRRPLSADAAFGGNAVDEAQRSTSGDPAAAGVDELLRHVQLRCAELPMRLQIEAQQTRRYEHRLHQHTRELVCLSEYVALVHRAPPTLATVAAPSPRGSAESTPDLAALPADLRALLSAAEVTPRLERCRGRIRELESLALQDATAKVRCCQRMVLLSEFVQTLVRHTTARVEALTRGEVKLETSGASAKRPRVEQHV
;
A
#
# COMPACT_ATOMS: atom_id res chain seq x y z
N MET A 1 34.85 17.54 -16.57
CA MET A 1 33.84 17.14 -15.57
C MET A 1 32.72 18.18 -15.60
N ALA A 2 31.70 17.94 -16.41
CA ALA A 2 30.57 18.86 -16.55
C ALA A 2 29.42 18.34 -15.68
N GLN A 3 28.95 19.20 -14.77
CA GLN A 3 27.79 18.96 -13.93
C GLN A 3 26.53 19.10 -14.81
N SER A 4 25.88 17.98 -15.10
CA SER A 4 24.55 17.98 -15.71
C SER A 4 23.52 18.17 -14.60
N THR A 5 23.11 19.41 -14.38
CA THR A 5 21.95 19.74 -13.57
C THR A 5 20.69 19.30 -14.34
N THR A 6 20.13 18.17 -13.92
CA THR A 6 18.79 17.74 -14.32
C THR A 6 17.78 18.76 -13.81
N SER A 7 17.29 19.60 -14.72
CA SER A 7 16.16 20.50 -14.51
C SER A 7 14.87 19.69 -14.37
N ALA A 8 14.65 19.08 -13.20
CA ALA A 8 13.30 18.88 -12.72
C ALA A 8 12.73 20.28 -12.46
N ALA A 9 11.68 20.68 -13.18
CA ALA A 9 11.01 21.96 -12.95
C ALA A 9 10.69 22.07 -11.45
N ALA A 10 11.42 22.95 -10.75
CA ALA A 10 11.29 23.09 -9.31
C ALA A 10 9.88 23.62 -9.04
N ALA A 11 9.06 22.82 -8.35
CA ALA A 11 7.73 23.22 -7.91
C ALA A 11 7.80 24.58 -7.21
N SER A 12 6.83 25.46 -7.45
CA SER A 12 6.87 26.78 -6.81
C SER A 12 6.85 26.65 -5.28
N PRO A 13 7.48 27.61 -4.56
CA PRO A 13 7.48 27.64 -3.10
C PRO A 13 6.06 27.60 -2.49
N GLY A 14 5.07 28.16 -3.20
CA GLY A 14 3.67 28.13 -2.80
C GLY A 14 3.06 26.73 -2.84
N LEU A 15 3.31 25.96 -3.90
CA LEU A 15 2.86 24.58 -4.04
C LEU A 15 3.50 23.68 -2.97
N ILE A 16 4.80 23.83 -2.73
CA ILE A 16 5.54 23.05 -1.71
C ILE A 16 4.93 23.27 -0.32
N ARG A 17 4.62 24.52 0.04
CA ARG A 17 4.02 24.86 1.33
C ARG A 17 2.65 24.22 1.51
N ILE A 18 1.76 24.31 0.51
CA ILE A 18 0.42 23.73 0.59
C ILE A 18 0.50 22.20 0.72
N LEU A 19 1.39 21.55 -0.03
CA LEU A 19 1.57 20.11 0.07
C LEU A 19 2.05 19.68 1.47
N ALA A 20 2.89 20.49 2.13
CA ALA A 20 3.32 20.24 3.51
C ALA A 20 2.17 20.44 4.52
N GLU A 21 1.35 21.48 4.33
CA GLU A 21 0.16 21.73 5.16
C GLU A 21 -0.86 20.57 5.04
N VAL A 22 -1.13 20.13 3.80
CA VAL A 22 -1.99 18.96 3.51
C VAL A 22 -1.46 17.70 4.17
N GLU A 23 -0.16 17.42 4.05
CA GLU A 23 0.46 16.25 4.68
C GLU A 23 0.31 16.27 6.21
N SER A 24 0.54 17.45 6.83
CA SER A 24 0.37 17.62 8.27
C SER A 24 -1.08 17.38 8.71
N ASP A 25 -2.05 17.84 7.92
CA ASP A 25 -3.47 17.67 8.19
C ASP A 25 -3.92 16.24 8.05
N VAL A 26 -3.52 15.57 6.96
CA VAL A 26 -3.86 14.16 6.71
C VAL A 26 -3.22 13.28 7.79
N ARG A 27 -2.00 13.58 8.25
CA ARG A 27 -1.40 12.87 9.39
C ARG A 27 -2.14 13.12 10.69
N ARG A 28 -2.52 14.36 11.00
CA ARG A 28 -3.30 14.67 12.21
C ARG A 28 -4.64 13.95 12.21
N ARG A 29 -5.33 13.91 11.07
CA ARG A 29 -6.59 13.16 10.93
C ARG A 29 -6.37 11.66 10.92
N GLY A 30 -5.29 11.14 10.34
CA GLY A 30 -4.95 9.72 10.39
C GLY A 30 -4.57 9.21 11.78
N VAL A 31 -4.05 10.09 12.65
CA VAL A 31 -3.71 9.78 14.05
C VAL A 31 -4.91 10.00 15.00
N GLY A 32 -5.92 10.79 14.60
CA GLY A 32 -7.06 11.16 15.47
C GLY A 32 -8.48 10.88 14.93
N GLY A 33 -8.64 10.31 13.73
CA GLY A 33 -9.87 10.39 12.95
C GLY A 33 -10.51 9.06 12.55
N VAL A 34 -10.53 8.08 13.46
CA VAL A 34 -11.56 7.02 13.47
C VAL A 34 -12.38 7.14 14.75
N THR A 35 -12.90 8.34 14.99
CA THR A 35 -13.97 8.62 15.95
C THR A 35 -14.93 9.54 15.16
N ALA A 36 -16.13 9.14 14.78
CA ALA A 36 -17.18 8.55 15.58
C ALA A 36 -18.19 7.83 14.67
N THR A 37 -18.14 6.51 14.66
CA THR A 37 -19.30 5.60 14.72
C THR A 37 -18.73 4.20 14.82
N THR A 38 -19.15 3.46 15.84
CA THR A 38 -18.65 2.13 16.26
C THR A 38 -17.26 2.08 16.90
N SER A 39 -17.27 1.71 18.18
CA SER A 39 -16.14 1.32 19.02
C SER A 39 -15.27 0.26 18.32
N GLN A 40 -14.21 0.70 17.65
CA GLN A 40 -13.09 -0.14 17.28
C GLN A 40 -11.82 0.59 17.65
N VAL A 41 -10.95 -0.07 18.42
CA VAL A 41 -9.58 0.36 18.68
C VAL A 41 -8.96 0.72 17.31
N PRO A 42 -8.36 1.92 17.14
CA PRO A 42 -7.75 2.27 15.87
C PRO A 42 -6.65 1.25 15.56
N ALA A 43 -6.84 0.50 14.48
CA ALA A 43 -5.84 -0.46 14.03
C ALA A 43 -4.52 0.30 13.75
N PRO A 44 -3.35 -0.24 14.18
CA PRO A 44 -2.08 0.39 13.88
C PRO A 44 -1.90 0.50 12.36
N SER A 45 -1.49 1.68 11.91
CA SER A 45 -1.20 1.92 10.49
C SER A 45 -0.02 1.04 10.06
N LEU A 46 -0.17 0.34 8.93
CA LEU A 46 0.90 -0.44 8.29
C LEU A 46 1.60 0.37 7.18
N LEU A 47 1.24 1.65 7.05
CA LEU A 47 1.79 2.54 6.04
C LEU A 47 3.23 2.92 6.39
N THR A 48 4.13 2.77 5.43
CA THR A 48 5.52 3.21 5.54
C THR A 48 5.69 4.62 4.99
N TRP A 49 6.86 5.23 5.24
CA TRP A 49 7.20 6.52 4.64
C TRP A 49 7.16 6.48 3.09
N GLU A 50 7.45 5.32 2.48
CA GLU A 50 7.40 5.13 1.03
C GLU A 50 5.97 5.24 0.50
N ASP A 51 4.98 4.74 1.25
CA ASP A 51 3.57 4.87 0.86
C ASP A 51 3.13 6.32 0.83
N TRP A 52 3.57 7.11 1.82
CA TRP A 52 3.34 8.55 1.86
C TRP A 52 4.03 9.27 0.70
N ALA A 53 5.28 8.93 0.40
CA ALA A 53 6.00 9.49 -0.74
C ALA A 53 5.32 9.14 -2.07
N ALA A 54 4.85 7.90 -2.22
CA ALA A 54 4.11 7.44 -3.39
C ALA A 54 2.81 8.23 -3.55
N VAL A 55 2.02 8.42 -2.49
CA VAL A 55 0.79 9.24 -2.54
C VAL A 55 1.09 10.67 -3.00
N ARG A 56 2.18 11.29 -2.54
CA ARG A 56 2.56 12.65 -2.94
C ARG A 56 3.00 12.75 -4.40
N ARG A 57 3.63 11.72 -4.94
CA ARG A 57 4.15 11.74 -6.31
C ARG A 57 3.02 11.69 -7.34
N PRO A 58 2.96 12.60 -8.33
CA PRO A 58 2.07 12.48 -9.49
C PRO A 58 2.47 11.26 -10.33
N LEU A 59 1.50 10.63 -11.01
CA LEU A 59 1.81 9.54 -11.95
C LEU A 59 2.62 10.03 -13.15
N SER A 60 2.40 11.27 -13.60
CA SER A 60 3.16 11.87 -14.71
C SER A 60 4.66 12.03 -14.42
N ALA A 61 5.05 12.14 -13.14
CA ALA A 61 6.45 12.23 -12.76
C ALA A 61 7.20 10.90 -12.97
N ASP A 62 6.49 9.76 -12.97
CA ASP A 62 7.07 8.46 -13.31
C ASP A 62 7.13 8.22 -14.83
N ALA A 63 6.32 8.95 -15.62
CA ALA A 63 6.34 8.93 -17.09
C ALA A 63 7.45 9.80 -17.73
N ALA A 64 8.14 10.62 -16.94
CA ALA A 64 9.20 11.52 -17.40
C ALA A 64 10.52 10.82 -17.81
N PHE A 65 10.55 9.48 -17.88
CA PHE A 65 11.65 8.71 -18.46
C PHE A 65 11.61 8.60 -19.99
N GLY A 66 10.68 9.28 -20.70
CA GLY A 66 10.63 9.15 -22.16
C GLY A 66 9.71 10.09 -22.93
N GLY A 67 9.58 11.36 -22.55
CA GLY A 67 8.71 12.29 -23.30
C GLY A 67 9.21 13.73 -23.24
N ASN A 68 9.70 14.21 -24.38
CA ASN A 68 10.13 15.58 -24.61
C ASN A 68 9.06 16.60 -24.20
N ALA A 69 9.29 17.33 -23.11
CA ALA A 69 8.62 18.60 -22.85
C ALA A 69 9.44 19.73 -23.51
N VAL A 70 9.43 19.74 -24.85
CA VAL A 70 9.72 20.93 -25.65
C VAL A 70 8.36 21.54 -25.98
N ASP A 71 8.26 22.87 -25.88
CA ASP A 71 7.07 23.70 -26.14
C ASP A 71 5.98 23.79 -25.05
N GLU A 72 6.28 24.50 -23.96
CA GLU A 72 5.24 25.37 -23.34
C GLU A 72 5.79 26.51 -22.44
N ALA A 73 7.09 26.75 -22.42
CA ALA A 73 7.70 27.80 -21.58
C ALA A 73 7.68 29.22 -22.18
N GLN A 74 6.96 29.45 -23.29
CA GLN A 74 7.04 30.72 -24.06
C GLN A 74 5.72 31.46 -24.28
N ARG A 75 4.69 31.19 -23.46
CA ARG A 75 3.53 32.09 -23.36
C ARG A 75 3.15 32.28 -21.90
N SER A 76 3.72 33.30 -21.26
CA SER A 76 3.06 34.19 -20.28
C SER A 76 4.08 35.13 -19.65
N THR A 77 4.56 36.07 -20.44
CA THR A 77 5.27 37.25 -19.95
C THR A 77 4.21 38.31 -19.66
N SER A 78 3.82 38.48 -18.39
CA SER A 78 3.17 39.67 -17.74
C SER A 78 2.08 39.38 -16.68
N GLY A 79 2.13 38.24 -15.98
CA GLY A 79 1.24 37.97 -14.84
C GLY A 79 1.89 38.29 -13.48
N ASP A 80 1.10 38.81 -12.53
CA ASP A 80 1.45 38.92 -11.11
C ASP A 80 1.98 37.55 -10.60
N PRO A 81 3.17 37.46 -9.97
CA PRO A 81 3.74 36.19 -9.49
C PRO A 81 2.80 35.42 -8.55
N ALA A 82 1.87 36.13 -7.89
CA ALA A 82 0.83 35.51 -7.09
C ALA A 82 -0.19 34.71 -7.94
N ALA A 83 -0.58 35.21 -9.11
CA ALA A 83 -1.52 34.55 -10.01
C ALA A 83 -0.89 33.31 -10.68
N ALA A 84 0.37 33.40 -11.09
CA ALA A 84 1.11 32.26 -11.68
C ALA A 84 1.22 31.07 -10.72
N GLY A 85 1.40 31.31 -9.41
CA GLY A 85 1.43 30.25 -8.40
C GLY A 85 0.06 29.59 -8.14
N VAL A 86 -1.04 30.31 -8.36
CA VAL A 86 -2.41 29.76 -8.25
C VAL A 86 -2.72 28.88 -9.45
N ASP A 87 -2.35 29.30 -10.65
CA ASP A 87 -2.55 28.51 -11.86
C ASP A 87 -1.78 27.18 -11.81
N GLU A 88 -0.54 27.20 -11.31
CA GLU A 88 0.25 25.98 -11.08
C GLU A 88 -0.43 25.06 -10.05
N LEU A 89 -0.93 25.63 -8.95
CA LEU A 89 -1.63 24.89 -7.90
C LEU A 89 -2.93 24.25 -8.42
N LEU A 90 -3.73 25.01 -9.17
CA LEU A 90 -4.97 24.52 -9.78
C LEU A 90 -4.67 23.40 -10.78
N ARG A 91 -3.66 23.57 -11.63
CA ARG A 91 -3.22 22.53 -12.57
C ARG A 91 -2.76 21.27 -11.84
N HIS A 92 -2.00 21.43 -10.74
CA HIS A 92 -1.60 20.31 -9.91
C HIS A 92 -2.81 19.58 -9.33
N VAL A 93 -3.76 20.28 -8.72
CA VAL A 93 -4.99 19.67 -8.15
C VAL A 93 -5.80 18.95 -9.20
N GLN A 94 -5.99 19.57 -10.38
CA GLN A 94 -6.73 18.98 -11.50
C GLN A 94 -6.09 17.66 -11.95
N LEU A 95 -4.76 17.65 -12.12
CA LEU A 95 -4.00 16.44 -12.41
C LEU A 95 -4.22 15.39 -11.31
N ARG A 96 -4.09 15.78 -10.03
CA ARG A 96 -4.25 14.85 -8.90
C ARG A 96 -5.65 14.26 -8.81
N CYS A 97 -6.68 15.04 -9.13
CA CYS A 97 -8.06 14.56 -9.18
C CYS A 97 -8.28 13.60 -10.37
N ALA A 98 -7.70 13.91 -11.53
CA ALA A 98 -7.80 13.06 -12.72
C ALA A 98 -7.06 11.72 -12.55
N GLU A 99 -5.94 11.69 -11.82
CA GLU A 99 -5.18 10.47 -11.53
C GLU A 99 -5.86 9.56 -10.49
N LEU A 100 -6.68 10.13 -9.59
CA LEU A 100 -7.22 9.41 -8.43
C LEU A 100 -7.97 8.12 -8.81
N PRO A 101 -8.91 8.10 -9.78
CA PRO A 101 -9.62 6.87 -10.16
C PRO A 101 -8.67 5.75 -10.60
N MET A 102 -7.67 6.09 -11.41
CA MET A 102 -6.67 5.13 -11.89
C MET A 102 -5.84 4.56 -10.74
N ARG A 103 -5.39 5.41 -9.81
CA ARG A 103 -4.60 4.98 -8.65
C ARG A 103 -5.40 4.07 -7.72
N LEU A 104 -6.66 4.42 -7.45
CA LEU A 104 -7.56 3.58 -6.68
C LEU A 104 -7.81 2.23 -7.39
N GLN A 105 -7.93 2.24 -8.72
CA GLN A 105 -8.09 1.01 -9.49
C GLN A 105 -6.84 0.12 -9.42
N ILE A 106 -5.63 0.69 -9.47
CA ILE A 106 -4.37 -0.05 -9.31
C ILE A 106 -4.33 -0.75 -7.94
N GLU A 107 -4.63 -0.02 -6.85
CA GLU A 107 -4.66 -0.59 -5.49
C GLU A 107 -5.77 -1.65 -5.32
N ALA A 108 -6.94 -1.43 -5.92
CA ALA A 108 -8.04 -2.39 -5.91
C ALA A 108 -7.66 -3.69 -6.67
N GLN A 109 -6.96 -3.59 -7.79
CA GLN A 109 -6.45 -4.74 -8.52
C GLN A 109 -5.39 -5.50 -7.72
N GLN A 110 -4.48 -4.79 -7.03
CA GLN A 110 -3.52 -5.42 -6.12
C GLN A 110 -4.23 -6.17 -4.99
N THR A 111 -5.24 -5.55 -4.37
CA THR A 111 -6.06 -6.17 -3.31
C THR A 111 -6.67 -7.50 -3.79
N ARG A 112 -7.26 -7.53 -4.98
CA ARG A 112 -7.84 -8.76 -5.57
C ARG A 112 -6.78 -9.84 -5.83
N ARG A 113 -5.57 -9.46 -6.24
CA ARG A 113 -4.47 -10.42 -6.44
C ARG A 113 -4.04 -11.05 -5.12
N TYR A 114 -3.91 -10.25 -4.06
CA TYR A 114 -3.60 -10.77 -2.71
C TYR A 114 -4.73 -11.65 -2.17
N GLU A 115 -5.99 -11.29 -2.41
CA GLU A 115 -7.12 -12.16 -2.08
C GLU A 115 -7.02 -13.51 -2.77
N HIS A 116 -6.75 -13.54 -4.08
CA HIS A 116 -6.63 -14.80 -4.80
C HIS A 116 -5.51 -15.69 -4.24
N ARG A 117 -4.34 -15.11 -3.97
CA ARG A 117 -3.20 -15.83 -3.34
C ARG A 117 -3.55 -16.34 -1.95
N LEU A 118 -4.21 -15.53 -1.13
CA LEU A 118 -4.69 -15.96 0.19
C LEU A 118 -5.60 -17.18 0.07
N HIS A 119 -6.59 -17.17 -0.82
CA HIS A 119 -7.45 -18.33 -1.05
C HIS A 119 -6.66 -19.56 -1.49
N GLN A 120 -5.64 -19.39 -2.34
CA GLN A 120 -4.77 -20.48 -2.77
C GLN A 120 -3.96 -21.05 -1.59
N HIS A 121 -3.28 -20.19 -0.83
CA HIS A 121 -2.47 -20.61 0.33
C HIS A 121 -3.33 -21.26 1.42
N THR A 122 -4.51 -20.70 1.71
CA THR A 122 -5.45 -21.29 2.69
C THR A 122 -5.95 -22.67 2.24
N ARG A 123 -6.27 -22.86 0.96
CA ARG A 123 -6.67 -24.19 0.46
C ARG A 123 -5.55 -25.22 0.62
N GLU A 124 -4.32 -24.85 0.26
CA GLU A 124 -3.17 -25.75 0.41
C GLU A 124 -2.90 -26.07 1.90
N LEU A 125 -3.00 -25.07 2.78
CA LEU A 125 -2.90 -25.25 4.23
C LEU A 125 -3.93 -26.23 4.77
N VAL A 126 -5.20 -26.08 4.35
CA VAL A 126 -6.27 -27.01 4.75
C VAL A 126 -5.94 -28.43 4.29
N CYS A 127 -5.61 -28.64 3.01
CA CYS A 127 -5.24 -29.95 2.49
C CYS A 127 -4.05 -30.59 3.23
N LEU A 128 -3.00 -29.83 3.52
CA LEU A 128 -1.83 -30.33 4.24
C LEU A 128 -2.14 -30.63 5.70
N SER A 129 -2.96 -29.80 6.36
CA SER A 129 -3.38 -30.02 7.74
C SER A 129 -4.27 -31.25 7.88
N GLU A 130 -5.17 -31.48 6.92
CA GLU A 130 -5.99 -32.68 6.83
C GLU A 130 -5.11 -33.92 6.59
N TYR A 131 -4.15 -33.86 5.67
CA TYR A 131 -3.20 -34.96 5.45
C TYR A 131 -2.42 -35.29 6.73
N VAL A 132 -1.85 -34.28 7.40
CA VAL A 132 -1.12 -34.46 8.65
C VAL A 132 -2.03 -35.06 9.72
N ALA A 133 -3.25 -34.55 9.88
CA ALA A 133 -4.23 -35.07 10.85
C ALA A 133 -4.62 -36.52 10.55
N LEU A 134 -4.86 -36.87 9.29
CA LEU A 134 -5.21 -38.24 8.88
C LEU A 134 -4.07 -39.22 9.14
N VAL A 135 -2.82 -38.83 8.86
CA VAL A 135 -1.65 -39.67 9.13
C VAL A 135 -1.40 -39.84 10.63
N HIS A 136 -1.58 -38.79 11.45
CA HIS A 136 -1.44 -38.90 12.91
C HIS A 136 -2.62 -39.65 13.56
N ARG A 137 -3.80 -39.68 12.92
CA ARG A 137 -5.00 -40.38 13.39
C ARG A 137 -5.08 -41.83 12.91
N ALA A 138 -4.16 -42.30 12.06
CA ALA A 138 -4.14 -43.69 11.64
C ALA A 138 -3.58 -44.59 12.76
N PRO A 139 -4.29 -45.65 13.20
CA PRO A 139 -5.51 -46.22 12.61
C PRO A 139 -6.76 -46.04 13.52
N PRO A 140 -7.93 -45.63 12.98
CA PRO A 140 -8.96 -46.65 12.75
C PRO A 140 -9.91 -46.28 11.59
N THR A 141 -9.50 -46.46 10.33
CA THR A 141 -10.45 -46.46 9.18
C THR A 141 -10.09 -47.42 8.05
N LEU A 142 -8.98 -48.16 8.14
CA LEU A 142 -8.84 -49.39 7.34
C LEU A 142 -9.73 -50.54 7.88
N ALA A 143 -10.40 -50.33 9.02
CA ALA A 143 -11.33 -51.29 9.62
C ALA A 143 -12.73 -51.31 8.97
N THR A 144 -13.09 -50.34 8.12
CA THR A 144 -14.46 -50.23 7.57
C THR A 144 -14.61 -50.65 6.10
N VAL A 145 -13.52 -50.97 5.39
CA VAL A 145 -13.62 -51.53 4.02
C VAL A 145 -13.79 -53.06 4.05
N ALA A 146 -13.56 -53.71 5.19
CA ALA A 146 -13.79 -55.14 5.38
C ALA A 146 -14.93 -55.38 6.39
N ALA A 147 -16.16 -55.06 6.01
CA ALA A 147 -17.33 -55.61 6.70
C ALA A 147 -18.34 -56.12 5.68
N PRO A 148 -18.64 -57.44 5.70
CA PRO A 148 -19.96 -57.91 6.01
C PRO A 148 -20.02 -58.16 7.54
N SER A 149 -21.04 -57.59 8.18
CA SER A 149 -21.43 -57.82 9.58
C SER A 149 -21.76 -59.31 9.86
N PRO A 150 -22.09 -59.78 11.09
CA PRO A 150 -21.75 -59.35 12.47
C PRO A 150 -21.13 -60.51 13.29
N ARG A 151 -20.38 -60.20 14.36
CA ARG A 151 -20.38 -60.86 15.70
C ARG A 151 -19.01 -60.72 16.38
N GLY A 152 -19.04 -60.18 17.61
CA GLY A 152 -18.14 -60.53 18.71
C GLY A 152 -16.65 -60.21 18.56
N SER A 153 -16.17 -59.29 19.40
CA SER A 153 -14.87 -59.38 20.07
C SER A 153 -13.63 -59.71 19.22
N ALA A 154 -12.91 -58.66 18.80
CA ALA A 154 -11.49 -58.49 19.10
C ALA A 154 -11.03 -57.18 18.45
N GLU A 155 -10.28 -56.40 19.20
CA GLU A 155 -9.52 -55.25 18.73
C GLU A 155 -8.42 -55.73 17.78
N SER A 156 -8.80 -56.08 16.54
CA SER A 156 -7.87 -56.51 15.51
C SER A 156 -7.24 -55.26 14.88
N THR A 157 -6.02 -54.96 15.31
CA THR A 157 -5.10 -54.10 14.56
C THR A 157 -5.12 -54.53 13.10
N PRO A 158 -5.38 -53.62 12.14
CA PRO A 158 -5.40 -53.98 10.73
C PRO A 158 -4.02 -54.54 10.35
N ASP A 159 -4.00 -55.76 9.80
CA ASP A 159 -2.77 -56.45 9.47
C ASP A 159 -2.09 -55.76 8.28
N LEU A 160 -1.15 -54.86 8.60
CA LEU A 160 -0.31 -54.15 7.62
C LEU A 160 0.49 -55.12 6.73
N ALA A 161 0.62 -56.39 7.13
CA ALA A 161 1.23 -57.44 6.31
C ALA A 161 0.37 -57.83 5.10
N ALA A 162 -0.95 -57.65 5.13
CA ALA A 162 -1.85 -57.99 4.03
C ALA A 162 -1.86 -56.98 2.86
N LEU A 163 -1.28 -55.79 3.07
CA LEU A 163 -1.17 -54.77 2.02
C LEU A 163 -0.12 -55.15 0.97
N PRO A 164 -0.31 -54.81 -0.32
CA PRO A 164 0.73 -54.88 -1.34
C PRO A 164 2.05 -54.25 -0.86
N ALA A 165 3.19 -54.84 -1.24
CA ALA A 165 4.50 -54.42 -0.77
C ALA A 165 4.78 -52.93 -0.99
N ASP A 166 4.33 -52.39 -2.13
CA ASP A 166 4.47 -50.98 -2.48
C ASP A 166 3.70 -50.06 -1.52
N LEU A 167 2.46 -50.43 -1.18
CA LEU A 167 1.65 -49.65 -0.23
C LEU A 167 2.22 -49.74 1.19
N ARG A 168 2.78 -50.89 1.57
CA ARG A 168 3.44 -51.08 2.87
C ARG A 168 4.73 -50.26 2.98
N ALA A 169 5.52 -50.17 1.91
CA ALA A 169 6.71 -49.33 1.84
C ALA A 169 6.33 -47.84 1.98
N LEU A 170 5.30 -47.40 1.24
CA LEU A 170 4.78 -46.01 1.29
C LEU A 170 4.21 -45.60 2.65
N LEU A 171 3.67 -46.56 3.41
CA LEU A 171 3.14 -46.36 4.77
C LEU A 171 4.15 -46.65 5.88
N SER A 172 5.36 -47.08 5.52
CA SER A 172 6.41 -47.37 6.51
C SER A 172 6.80 -46.10 7.27
N ALA A 173 7.09 -46.24 8.57
CA ALA A 173 7.51 -45.10 9.39
C ALA A 173 8.75 -44.38 8.82
N ALA A 174 9.62 -45.12 8.12
CA ALA A 174 10.80 -44.59 7.44
C ALA A 174 10.47 -43.62 6.30
N GLU A 175 9.35 -43.84 5.58
CA GLU A 175 8.91 -42.97 4.49
C GLU A 175 7.90 -41.90 4.92
N VAL A 176 7.03 -42.21 5.89
CA VAL A 176 5.99 -41.30 6.36
C VAL A 176 6.58 -40.13 7.16
N THR A 177 7.56 -40.40 8.02
CA THR A 177 8.21 -39.36 8.84
C THR A 177 8.82 -38.22 8.00
N PRO A 178 9.67 -38.47 6.97
CA PRO A 178 10.23 -37.41 6.15
C PRO A 178 9.18 -36.71 5.26
N ARG A 179 8.05 -37.35 4.95
CA ARG A 179 6.92 -36.70 4.26
C ARG A 179 6.20 -35.73 5.20
N LEU A 180 5.95 -36.13 6.44
CA LEU A 180 5.36 -35.27 7.46
C LEU A 180 6.24 -34.06 7.78
N GLU A 181 7.56 -34.25 7.88
CA GLU A 181 8.48 -33.13 8.08
C GLU A 181 8.46 -32.14 6.90
N ARG A 182 8.41 -32.64 5.66
CA ARG A 182 8.22 -31.78 4.48
C ARG A 182 6.89 -31.04 4.52
N CYS A 183 5.80 -31.71 4.90
CA CYS A 183 4.50 -31.07 5.08
C CYS A 183 4.54 -29.98 6.16
N ARG A 184 5.18 -30.23 7.31
CA ARG A 184 5.36 -29.25 8.39
C ARG A 184 6.17 -28.04 7.93
N GLY A 185 7.26 -28.26 7.20
CA GLY A 185 8.05 -27.19 6.59
C GLY A 185 7.19 -26.35 5.65
N ARG A 186 6.46 -27.00 4.76
CA ARG A 186 5.58 -26.33 3.79
C ARG A 186 4.44 -25.56 4.45
N ILE A 187 3.84 -26.08 5.53
CA ILE A 187 2.80 -25.38 6.30
C ILE A 187 3.36 -24.06 6.86
N ARG A 188 4.54 -24.08 7.48
CA ARG A 188 5.18 -22.85 8.02
C ARG A 188 5.45 -21.83 6.93
N GLU A 189 5.92 -22.28 5.76
CA GLU A 189 6.11 -21.40 4.60
C GLU A 189 4.79 -20.76 4.17
N LEU A 190 3.72 -21.55 4.00
CA LEU A 190 2.41 -21.05 3.60
C LEU A 190 1.79 -20.11 4.63
N GLU A 191 1.97 -20.36 5.93
CA GLU A 191 1.56 -19.44 7.00
C GLU A 191 2.27 -18.10 6.87
N SER A 192 3.58 -18.11 6.61
CA SER A 192 4.37 -16.90 6.42
C SER A 192 3.93 -16.11 5.17
N LEU A 193 3.66 -16.81 4.06
CA LEU A 193 3.16 -16.21 2.82
C LEU A 193 1.74 -15.66 3.00
N ALA A 194 0.85 -16.39 3.68
CA ALA A 194 -0.50 -15.93 3.96
C ALA A 194 -0.51 -14.68 4.85
N LEU A 195 0.35 -14.62 5.86
CA LEU A 195 0.50 -13.43 6.70
C LEU A 195 1.00 -12.23 5.88
N GLN A 196 1.99 -12.43 5.01
CA GLN A 196 2.52 -11.40 4.12
C GLN A 196 1.45 -10.88 3.15
N ASP A 197 0.70 -11.76 2.48
CA ASP A 197 -0.36 -11.37 1.55
C ASP A 197 -1.51 -10.66 2.28
N ALA A 198 -1.88 -11.09 3.50
CA ALA A 198 -2.89 -10.42 4.32
C ALA A 198 -2.44 -9.02 4.72
N THR A 199 -1.18 -8.87 5.14
CA THR A 199 -0.57 -7.58 5.49
C THR A 199 -0.54 -6.66 4.27
N ALA A 200 -0.11 -7.17 3.11
CA ALA A 200 -0.06 -6.41 1.86
C ALA A 200 -1.46 -5.96 1.41
N LYS A 201 -2.47 -6.83 1.56
CA LYS A 201 -3.88 -6.50 1.29
C LYS A 201 -4.37 -5.33 2.16
N VAL A 202 -4.14 -5.40 3.48
CA VAL A 202 -4.51 -4.30 4.39
C VAL A 202 -3.79 -3.02 4.02
N ARG A 203 -2.50 -3.09 3.67
CA ARG A 203 -1.70 -1.94 3.24
C ARG A 203 -2.22 -1.32 1.94
N CYS A 204 -2.69 -2.11 0.96
CA CYS A 204 -3.40 -1.59 -0.21
C CYS A 204 -4.66 -0.82 0.19
N CYS A 205 -5.49 -1.39 1.08
CA CYS A 205 -6.70 -0.71 1.55
C CYS A 205 -6.38 0.62 2.26
N GLN A 206 -5.36 0.63 3.12
CA GLN A 206 -4.89 1.84 3.78
C GLN A 206 -4.36 2.88 2.78
N ARG A 207 -3.64 2.46 1.74
CA ARG A 207 -3.18 3.36 0.66
C ARG A 207 -4.35 3.97 -0.12
N MET A 208 -5.42 3.21 -0.41
CA MET A 208 -6.62 3.75 -1.06
C MET A 208 -7.30 4.86 -0.24
N VAL A 209 -7.44 4.61 1.08
CA VAL A 209 -7.99 5.61 2.00
C VAL A 209 -7.09 6.83 2.04
N LEU A 210 -5.78 6.63 2.19
CA LEU A 210 -4.79 7.70 2.21
C LEU A 210 -4.83 8.55 0.91
N LEU A 211 -4.91 7.91 -0.25
CA LEU A 211 -5.03 8.60 -1.55
C LEU A 211 -6.27 9.49 -1.61
N SER A 212 -7.40 8.96 -1.15
CA SER A 212 -8.68 9.67 -1.15
C SER A 212 -8.64 10.87 -0.19
N GLU A 213 -8.19 10.66 1.04
CA GLU A 213 -8.07 11.71 2.06
C GLU A 213 -7.07 12.79 1.66
N PHE A 214 -5.95 12.40 1.04
CA PHE A 214 -4.95 13.32 0.54
C PHE A 214 -5.53 14.23 -0.55
N VAL A 215 -6.18 13.67 -1.58
CA VAL A 215 -6.77 14.45 -2.67
C VAL A 215 -7.91 15.33 -2.15
N GLN A 216 -8.78 14.82 -1.28
CA GLN A 216 -9.84 15.64 -0.67
C GLN A 216 -9.28 16.81 0.14
N THR A 217 -8.26 16.56 0.96
CA THR A 217 -7.64 17.60 1.77
C THR A 217 -6.89 18.61 0.91
N LEU A 218 -6.24 18.14 -0.16
CA LEU A 218 -5.62 19.00 -1.17
C LEU A 218 -6.67 19.93 -1.79
N VAL A 219 -7.79 19.40 -2.30
CA VAL A 219 -8.88 20.21 -2.88
C VAL A 219 -9.41 21.22 -1.87
N ARG A 220 -9.64 20.83 -0.61
CA ARG A 220 -10.12 21.76 0.43
C ARG A 220 -9.16 22.92 0.66
N HIS A 221 -7.86 22.64 0.78
CA HIS A 221 -6.83 23.66 0.97
C HIS A 221 -6.70 24.59 -0.24
N THR A 222 -6.79 24.05 -1.45
CA THR A 222 -6.68 24.86 -2.66
C THR A 222 -7.91 25.70 -2.91
N THR A 223 -9.12 25.19 -2.67
CA THR A 223 -10.36 25.97 -2.71
C THR A 223 -10.30 27.12 -1.70
N ALA A 224 -9.93 26.86 -0.44
CA ALA A 224 -9.79 27.90 0.58
C ALA A 224 -8.76 28.98 0.19
N ARG A 225 -7.64 28.57 -0.43
CA ARG A 225 -6.60 29.48 -0.94
C ARG A 225 -7.14 30.39 -2.06
N VAL A 226 -7.86 29.82 -3.02
CA VAL A 226 -8.45 30.57 -4.14
C VAL A 226 -9.54 31.53 -3.64
N GLU A 227 -10.37 31.11 -2.69
CA GLU A 227 -11.37 31.96 -2.05
C GLU A 227 -10.75 33.12 -1.27
N ALA A 228 -9.65 32.90 -0.55
CA ALA A 228 -8.96 33.96 0.18
C ALA A 228 -8.35 35.01 -0.77
N LEU A 229 -7.84 34.57 -1.92
CA LEU A 229 -7.28 35.46 -2.94
C LEU A 229 -8.36 36.27 -3.67
N THR A 230 -9.48 35.63 -4.02
CA THR A 230 -10.62 36.31 -4.67
C THR A 230 -11.32 37.31 -3.75
N ARG A 231 -11.32 37.09 -2.43
CA ARG A 231 -11.79 38.06 -1.42
C ARG A 231 -10.79 39.18 -1.11
N GLY A 232 -9.57 39.15 -1.66
CA GLY A 232 -8.53 40.15 -1.39
C GLY A 232 -7.96 40.08 0.03
N GLU A 233 -8.12 38.96 0.74
CA GLU A 233 -7.72 38.80 2.15
C GLU A 233 -6.22 38.50 2.33
N VAL A 234 -5.47 38.33 1.25
CA VAL A 234 -4.03 38.03 1.34
C VAL A 234 -3.22 39.33 1.30
N LYS A 235 -2.95 39.88 2.50
CA LYS A 235 -1.76 40.72 2.70
C LYS A 235 -0.54 39.84 2.48
N LEU A 236 0.11 40.01 1.33
CA LEU A 236 1.46 39.50 1.11
C LEU A 236 2.35 40.16 2.17
N GLU A 237 2.82 39.41 3.16
CA GLU A 237 4.01 39.78 3.90
C GLU A 237 5.20 39.69 2.94
N THR A 238 5.37 40.72 2.12
CA THR A 238 6.69 41.06 1.59
C THR A 238 7.54 41.40 2.80
N SER A 239 8.36 40.44 3.23
CA SER A 239 9.51 40.67 4.09
C SER A 239 10.27 41.90 3.60
N GLY A 240 10.05 43.02 4.29
CA GLY A 240 10.78 44.26 4.09
C GLY A 240 12.22 44.06 4.55
N ALA A 241 13.11 43.66 3.64
CA ALA A 241 14.51 43.98 3.75
C ALA A 241 14.68 45.44 3.26
N SER A 242 14.36 46.38 4.15
CA SER A 242 14.58 47.81 3.94
C SER A 242 16.05 48.04 3.62
N ALA A 243 16.30 48.51 2.40
CA ALA A 243 17.58 49.00 1.94
C ALA A 243 18.10 50.12 2.86
N LYS A 244 19.21 49.89 3.56
CA LYS A 244 20.08 50.97 4.05
C LYS A 244 21.19 51.18 3.00
N ARG A 245 20.96 52.08 2.06
CA ARG A 245 22.04 52.75 1.31
C ARG A 245 22.72 53.75 2.26
N PRO A 246 24.04 53.72 2.47
CA PRO A 246 24.75 54.85 3.05
C PRO A 246 25.01 55.88 1.95
N ARG A 247 24.55 57.13 2.16
CA ARG A 247 24.85 58.29 1.30
C ARG A 247 25.83 59.21 2.03
N VAL A 248 27.06 59.20 1.52
CA VAL A 248 28.03 60.30 1.26
C VAL A 248 28.12 61.45 2.26
N GLU A 249 29.33 61.75 2.75
CA GLU A 249 29.91 63.10 2.73
C GLU A 249 31.42 63.04 2.42
N GLN A 250 31.81 63.64 1.28
CA GLN A 250 33.18 64.08 0.99
C GLN A 250 33.36 65.44 1.66
N HIS A 251 34.41 65.59 2.48
CA HIS A 251 34.88 66.89 2.95
C HIS A 251 35.99 67.39 2.03
N VAL A 252 35.81 68.65 1.59
CA VAL A 252 36.73 69.69 1.10
C VAL A 252 38.17 69.28 0.78
#